data_AF-R6N557-F1
#
_entry.id   AF-R6N557-F1
#
_cell.length_a   1.000
_cell.length_b   1.000
_cell.length_c   1.000
_cell.angle_alpha   90.00
_cell.angle_beta   90.00
_cell.angle_gamma   90.00
#
_symmetry.space_group_name_H-M   'P 1'
#
loop_
_entity.id
_entity.type
_entity.pdbx_description
1 polymer ?
#
loop_
_entity_poly.entity_id
_entity_poly.type
_entity_poly.pdbx_seq_one_letter_code
_entity_poly.pdbx_strand_id
1 'polypeptide(L)'
;MDTEYLNYFEEKLQQELLRLCTNYGVLGGTLLATDDIDARWNDLAPEYMADAVQQIRDYPIVSVAWAAYLGLAVAAEWDDDWGSYTQAPYHSYYGEQAFDDMDEHIVHDFLELPLDGEEAEQLANIIRRCGQTTVGMIRHEQIEPQSPLAFHIFARACRAMFRIGAAIELKRLGYKFEKVELGRNLNELPS
;
A
#
# COMPACT_ATOMS: atom_id res chain seq x y z
N MET A 1 6.55 -5.34 -23.93
CA MET A 1 6.30 -4.35 -22.87
C MET A 1 7.63 -4.12 -22.18
N ASP A 2 8.03 -2.87 -21.99
CA ASP A 2 9.32 -2.56 -21.39
C ASP A 2 9.22 -2.68 -19.86
N THR A 3 9.52 -3.87 -19.36
CA THR A 3 9.48 -4.17 -17.92
C THR A 3 10.45 -3.28 -17.13
N GLU A 4 11.56 -2.87 -17.74
CA GLU A 4 12.56 -2.00 -17.10
C GLU A 4 11.98 -0.61 -16.84
N TYR A 5 11.28 -0.03 -17.82
CA TYR A 5 10.55 1.22 -17.66
C TYR A 5 9.51 1.15 -16.53
N LEU A 6 8.70 0.09 -16.49
CA LEU A 6 7.68 -0.08 -15.44
C LEU A 6 8.28 -0.23 -14.04
N ASN A 7 9.40 -0.96 -13.92
CA ASN A 7 10.11 -1.12 -12.66
C ASN A 7 10.71 0.21 -12.19
N TYR A 8 11.35 0.95 -13.10
CA TYR A 8 11.89 2.28 -12.80
C TYR A 8 10.81 3.25 -12.30
N PHE A 9 9.64 3.26 -12.94
CA PHE A 9 8.51 4.05 -12.48
C PHE A 9 8.05 3.65 -11.07
N GLU A 10 7.85 2.34 -10.82
CA GLU A 10 7.41 1.82 -9.52
C GLU A 10 8.41 2.18 -8.41
N GLU A 11 9.70 1.99 -8.65
CA GLU A 11 10.78 2.33 -7.72
C GLU A 11 10.81 3.83 -7.39
N LYS A 12 10.75 4.68 -8.42
CA LYS A 12 10.74 6.13 -8.26
C LYS A 12 9.51 6.61 -7.49
N LEU A 13 8.35 6.04 -7.80
CA LEU A 13 7.10 6.33 -7.09
C LEU A 13 7.20 5.93 -5.63
N GLN A 14 7.64 4.71 -5.34
CA GLN A 14 7.79 4.21 -3.97
C GLN A 14 8.76 5.07 -3.15
N GLN A 15 9.88 5.50 -3.73
CA GLN A 15 10.83 6.40 -3.09
C GLN A 15 10.21 7.76 -2.75
N GLU A 16 9.45 8.34 -3.68
CA GLU A 16 8.81 9.64 -3.47
C GLU A 16 7.70 9.57 -2.41
N LEU A 17 6.90 8.50 -2.42
CA LEU A 17 5.88 8.25 -1.40
C LEU A 17 6.51 8.01 -0.03
N LEU A 18 7.60 7.24 0.05
CA LEU A 18 8.34 7.01 1.30
C LEU A 18 8.91 8.33 1.84
N ARG A 19 9.49 9.16 0.97
CA ARG A 19 10.00 10.50 1.34
C ARG A 19 8.87 11.38 1.88
N LEU A 20 7.73 11.41 1.20
CA LEU A 20 6.54 12.14 1.64
C LEU A 20 6.08 11.67 3.02
N CYS A 21 5.87 10.38 3.20
CA CYS A 21 5.44 9.79 4.48
C CYS A 21 6.43 10.05 5.62
N THR A 22 7.73 10.07 5.31
CA THR A 22 8.79 10.38 6.28
C THR A 22 8.75 11.84 6.70
N ASN A 23 8.54 12.77 5.76
CA ASN A 23 8.45 14.20 6.06
C ASN A 23 7.25 14.54 6.95
N TYR A 24 6.16 13.78 6.83
CA TYR A 24 4.96 13.92 7.66
C TYR A 24 5.04 13.11 8.97
N GLY A 25 6.16 12.43 9.23
CA GLY A 25 6.38 11.67 10.46
C GLY A 25 5.68 10.31 10.54
N VAL A 26 4.86 9.94 9.54
CA VAL A 26 4.13 8.66 9.54
C VAL A 26 5.04 7.48 9.18
N LEU A 27 6.15 7.68 8.46
CA LEU A 27 7.21 6.67 8.26
C LEU A 27 8.57 7.14 8.77
N GLY A 28 9.52 6.22 8.91
CA GLY A 28 10.86 6.46 9.48
C GLY A 28 11.99 6.53 8.45
N GLY A 29 11.70 6.79 7.17
CA GLY A 29 12.70 6.75 6.09
C GLY A 29 13.04 5.35 5.60
N THR A 30 12.37 4.31 6.11
CA THR A 30 12.47 2.94 5.61
C THR A 30 11.05 2.42 5.36
N LEU A 31 10.86 1.75 4.23
CA LEU A 31 9.63 1.06 3.92
C LEU A 31 9.61 -0.26 4.67
N LEU A 32 8.75 -0.38 5.68
CA LEU A 32 8.52 -1.65 6.36
C LEU A 32 7.75 -2.58 5.42
N ALA A 33 8.22 -3.82 5.27
CA ALA A 33 7.64 -4.80 4.38
C ALA A 33 7.92 -6.22 4.90
N THR A 34 7.07 -7.15 4.51
CA THR A 34 7.23 -8.60 4.70
C THR A 34 6.79 -9.30 3.42
N ASP A 35 7.42 -10.44 3.12
CA ASP A 35 7.10 -11.25 1.95
C ASP A 35 5.65 -11.74 1.96
N ASP A 36 5.06 -11.93 3.15
CA ASP A 36 3.66 -12.36 3.31
C ASP A 36 2.67 -11.33 2.76
N ILE A 37 2.79 -10.07 3.20
CA ILE A 37 1.93 -8.96 2.76
C ILE A 37 2.15 -8.68 1.26
N ASP A 38 3.40 -8.74 0.80
CA ASP A 38 3.73 -8.57 -0.62
C ASP A 38 3.16 -9.71 -1.50
N ALA A 39 3.15 -10.94 -0.99
CA ALA A 39 2.53 -12.07 -1.66
C ALA A 39 1.02 -11.89 -1.75
N ARG A 40 0.39 -11.43 -0.66
CA ARG A 40 -1.05 -11.20 -0.56
C ARG A 40 -1.60 -10.24 -1.58
N TRP A 41 -0.85 -9.20 -1.93
CA TRP A 41 -1.23 -8.29 -3.01
C TRP A 41 -1.50 -9.03 -4.32
N ASN A 42 -0.77 -10.10 -4.64
CA ASN A 42 -0.97 -10.82 -5.91
C ASN A 42 -2.32 -11.53 -5.96
N ASP A 43 -2.86 -11.93 -4.82
CA ASP A 43 -4.18 -12.55 -4.72
C ASP A 43 -5.29 -11.51 -4.84
N LEU A 44 -5.10 -10.34 -4.23
CA LEU A 44 -6.11 -9.27 -4.18
C LEU A 44 -6.11 -8.37 -5.43
N ALA A 45 -4.96 -8.22 -6.09
CA ALA A 45 -4.78 -7.27 -7.18
C ALA A 45 -5.76 -7.46 -8.35
N PRO A 46 -6.09 -8.68 -8.84
CA PRO A 46 -7.01 -8.83 -9.96
C PRO A 46 -8.39 -8.24 -9.69
N GLU A 47 -8.97 -8.50 -8.51
CA GLU A 47 -10.28 -7.98 -8.13
C GLU A 47 -10.22 -6.49 -7.81
N TYR A 48 -9.19 -6.04 -7.07
CA TYR A 48 -8.98 -4.62 -6.83
C TYR A 48 -8.85 -3.83 -8.16
N MET A 49 -8.10 -4.36 -9.14
CA MET A 49 -7.98 -3.72 -10.45
C MET A 49 -9.32 -3.65 -11.19
N ALA A 50 -10.16 -4.69 -11.07
CA ALA A 50 -11.47 -4.73 -11.72
C ALA A 50 -12.38 -3.60 -11.21
N ASP A 51 -12.32 -3.26 -9.93
CA ASP A 51 -13.08 -2.14 -9.36
C ASP A 51 -12.41 -0.80 -9.66
N ALA A 52 -11.11 -0.68 -9.38
CA ALA A 52 -10.41 0.59 -9.46
C ALA A 52 -10.35 1.15 -10.89
N VAL A 53 -10.24 0.29 -11.92
CA VAL A 53 -10.26 0.71 -13.34
C VAL A 53 -11.61 1.31 -13.75
N GLN A 54 -12.72 0.89 -13.13
CA GLN A 54 -14.04 1.48 -13.41
C GLN A 54 -14.12 2.91 -12.89
N GLN A 55 -13.45 3.20 -11.78
CA GLN A 55 -13.51 4.49 -11.09
C GLN A 55 -12.44 5.49 -11.56
N ILE A 56 -11.31 5.03 -12.11
CA ILE A 56 -10.12 5.87 -12.37
C ILE A 56 -10.40 7.10 -13.25
N ARG A 57 -11.39 7.02 -14.15
CA ARG A 57 -11.74 8.11 -15.05
C ARG A 57 -12.22 9.33 -14.28
N ASP A 58 -13.11 9.14 -13.32
CA ASP A 58 -13.78 10.21 -12.59
C ASP A 58 -13.12 10.46 -11.23
N TYR A 59 -12.53 9.42 -10.64
CA TYR A 59 -11.95 9.42 -9.29
C TYR A 59 -10.51 8.89 -9.24
N PRO A 60 -9.57 9.42 -10.05
CA PRO A 60 -8.22 8.85 -10.19
C PRO A 60 -7.40 8.81 -8.90
N ILE A 61 -7.58 9.80 -8.01
CA ILE A 61 -6.90 9.83 -6.71
C ILE A 61 -7.44 8.73 -5.82
N VAL A 62 -8.75 8.52 -5.81
CA VAL A 62 -9.40 7.57 -4.91
C VAL A 62 -9.05 6.15 -5.35
N SER A 63 -9.09 5.87 -6.67
CA SER A 63 -8.71 4.58 -7.25
C SER A 63 -7.28 4.11 -6.94
N VAL A 64 -6.33 5.02 -6.71
CA VAL A 64 -4.98 4.65 -6.22
C VAL A 64 -4.87 4.69 -4.70
N ALA A 65 -5.67 5.53 -4.02
CA ALA A 65 -5.65 5.70 -2.57
C ALA A 65 -6.22 4.49 -1.83
N TRP A 66 -7.33 3.90 -2.32
CA TRP A 66 -7.92 2.70 -1.70
C TRP A 66 -6.95 1.51 -1.65
N ALA A 67 -5.96 1.45 -2.55
CA ALA A 67 -4.92 0.42 -2.49
C ALA A 67 -4.08 0.56 -1.23
N ALA A 68 -3.80 1.80 -0.79
CA ALA A 68 -3.12 2.04 0.49
C ALA A 68 -3.99 1.63 1.68
N TYR A 69 -5.30 1.89 1.65
CA TYR A 69 -6.22 1.38 2.67
C TYR A 69 -6.22 -0.14 2.74
N LEU A 70 -6.29 -0.82 1.59
CA LEU A 70 -6.16 -2.27 1.54
C LEU A 70 -4.83 -2.75 2.15
N GLY A 71 -3.74 -2.02 1.91
CA GLY A 71 -2.44 -2.28 2.55
C GLY A 71 -2.46 -2.13 4.07
N LEU A 72 -3.16 -1.12 4.59
CA LEU A 72 -3.36 -0.95 6.04
C LEU A 72 -4.08 -2.17 6.62
N ALA A 73 -5.22 -2.56 6.03
CA ALA A 73 -6.03 -3.68 6.51
C ALA A 73 -5.24 -5.00 6.52
N VAL A 74 -4.54 -5.31 5.42
CA VAL A 74 -3.74 -6.54 5.31
C VAL A 74 -2.61 -6.57 6.33
N ALA A 75 -1.99 -5.42 6.64
CA ALA A 75 -0.96 -5.35 7.67
C ALA A 75 -1.54 -5.53 9.09
N ALA A 76 -2.73 -4.99 9.37
CA ALA A 76 -3.43 -5.22 10.63
C ALA A 76 -3.81 -6.71 10.81
N GLU A 77 -4.36 -7.35 9.78
CA GLU A 77 -4.66 -8.79 9.81
C GLU A 77 -3.40 -9.67 9.94
N TRP A 78 -2.29 -9.24 9.33
CA TRP A 78 -1.01 -9.94 9.45
C TRP A 78 -0.46 -9.92 10.88
N ASP A 79 -0.68 -8.83 11.62
CA ASP A 79 -0.32 -8.72 13.04
C ASP A 79 -1.27 -9.49 13.97
N ASP A 80 -2.58 -9.49 13.68
CA ASP A 80 -3.61 -10.16 14.49
C ASP A 80 -3.51 -11.70 14.44
N ASP A 81 -3.82 -12.30 13.29
CA ASP A 81 -3.71 -13.76 13.07
C ASP A 81 -3.59 -14.08 11.58
N TRP A 82 -2.38 -13.91 11.04
CA TRP A 82 -2.11 -14.18 9.62
C TRP A 82 -2.65 -15.53 9.14
N GLY A 83 -2.54 -16.59 9.94
CA GLY A 83 -2.98 -17.93 9.57
C GLY A 83 -4.48 -17.99 9.22
N SER A 84 -5.30 -17.23 9.93
CA SER A 84 -6.74 -17.15 9.72
C SER A 84 -7.12 -16.25 8.54
N TYR A 85 -6.35 -15.19 8.26
CA TYR A 85 -6.68 -14.19 7.24
C TYR A 85 -5.98 -14.36 5.88
N THR A 86 -5.01 -15.29 5.77
CA THR A 86 -4.32 -15.59 4.50
C THR A 86 -5.25 -15.93 3.33
N GLN A 87 -6.50 -16.34 3.60
CA GLN A 87 -7.50 -16.68 2.60
C GLN A 87 -8.75 -15.80 2.64
N ALA A 88 -8.71 -14.64 3.32
CA ALA A 88 -9.84 -13.72 3.30
C ALA A 88 -10.20 -13.36 1.85
N PRO A 89 -11.48 -13.40 1.46
CA PRO A 89 -11.85 -12.99 0.10
C PRO A 89 -11.72 -11.47 -0.03
N TYR A 90 -11.38 -10.94 -1.22
CA TYR A 90 -11.22 -9.50 -1.42
C TYR A 90 -12.45 -8.67 -0.96
N HIS A 91 -13.65 -9.22 -1.13
CA HIS A 91 -14.88 -8.55 -0.70
C HIS A 91 -15.02 -8.39 0.82
N SER A 92 -14.16 -8.98 1.66
CA SER A 92 -14.18 -8.72 3.11
C SER A 92 -13.69 -7.33 3.47
N TYR A 93 -12.94 -6.68 2.56
CA TYR A 93 -12.44 -5.31 2.73
C TYR A 93 -13.44 -4.26 2.23
N TYR A 94 -14.62 -4.67 1.75
CA TYR A 94 -15.69 -3.77 1.36
C TYR A 94 -16.48 -3.26 2.56
N GLY A 95 -16.89 -1.99 2.50
CA GLY A 95 -17.94 -1.48 3.36
C GLY A 95 -19.34 -1.84 2.85
N GLU A 96 -20.35 -1.15 3.37
CA GLU A 96 -21.74 -1.34 2.97
C GLU A 96 -21.99 -0.95 1.50
N GLN A 97 -21.19 -0.04 0.96
CA GLN A 97 -21.22 0.47 -0.41
C GLN A 97 -20.07 -0.08 -1.28
N ALA A 98 -19.55 -1.25 -0.90
CA ALA A 98 -18.50 -1.97 -1.62
C ALA A 98 -17.17 -1.21 -1.69
N PHE A 99 -16.76 -0.81 -2.89
CA PHE A 99 -15.52 -0.09 -3.12
C PHE A 99 -15.59 1.37 -2.66
N ASP A 100 -16.78 1.98 -2.68
CA ASP A 100 -16.97 3.42 -2.47
C ASP A 100 -16.76 3.86 -1.02
N ASP A 101 -16.90 2.96 -0.05
CA ASP A 101 -16.71 3.19 1.39
C ASP A 101 -15.66 2.26 2.02
N MET A 102 -14.79 1.67 1.19
CA MET A 102 -13.72 0.77 1.63
C MET A 102 -12.77 1.43 2.64
N ASP A 103 -12.48 2.73 2.50
CA ASP A 103 -11.62 3.46 3.41
C ASP A 103 -12.24 3.65 4.80
N GLU A 104 -13.53 4.01 4.87
CA GLU A 104 -14.25 4.14 6.14
C GLU A 104 -14.35 2.78 6.84
N HIS A 105 -14.71 1.73 6.10
CA HIS A 105 -14.76 0.36 6.61
C HIS A 105 -13.42 -0.10 7.18
N ILE A 106 -12.33 0.08 6.42
CA ILE A 106 -11.00 -0.32 6.88
C ILE A 106 -10.57 0.45 8.13
N VAL A 107 -10.77 1.77 8.15
CA VAL A 107 -10.38 2.60 9.30
C VAL A 107 -11.14 2.19 10.56
N HIS A 108 -12.44 1.90 10.45
CA HIS A 108 -13.27 1.57 11.60
C HIS A 108 -13.13 0.10 12.04
N ASP A 109 -13.30 -0.85 11.12
CA ASP A 109 -13.43 -2.28 11.46
C ASP A 109 -12.08 -3.01 11.56
N PHE A 110 -11.05 -2.56 10.85
CA PHE A 110 -9.73 -3.23 10.85
C PHE A 110 -8.72 -2.51 11.73
N LEU A 111 -8.72 -1.17 11.70
CA LEU A 111 -7.78 -0.37 12.49
C LEU A 111 -8.34 0.03 13.86
N GLU A 112 -9.62 -0.25 14.12
CA GLU A 112 -10.34 0.11 15.35
C GLU A 112 -10.27 1.62 15.68
N LEU A 113 -10.20 2.46 14.64
CA LEU A 113 -10.11 3.91 14.80
C LEU A 113 -11.50 4.56 14.70
N PRO A 114 -11.84 5.48 15.62
CA PRO A 114 -13.00 6.35 15.43
C PRO A 114 -12.83 7.19 14.16
N LEU A 115 -13.82 7.16 13.26
CA LEU A 115 -13.78 7.90 11.99
C LEU A 115 -13.64 9.41 12.16
N ASP A 116 -14.15 9.96 13.27
CA ASP A 116 -14.03 11.36 13.67
C ASP A 116 -12.80 11.64 14.56
N GLY A 117 -11.95 10.64 14.77
CA GLY A 117 -10.73 10.72 15.57
C GLY A 117 -9.59 11.42 14.84
N GLU A 118 -8.71 12.08 15.62
CA GLU A 118 -7.53 12.78 15.09
C GLU A 118 -6.61 11.86 14.29
N GLU A 119 -6.45 10.61 14.72
CA GLU A 119 -5.60 9.63 14.01
C GLU A 119 -6.18 9.24 12.65
N ALA A 120 -7.49 9.01 12.56
CA ALA A 120 -8.17 8.71 11.31
C ALA A 120 -8.06 9.89 10.33
N GLU A 121 -8.23 11.12 10.82
CA GLU A 121 -8.06 12.33 10.01
C GLU A 121 -6.61 12.47 9.50
N GLN A 122 -5.61 12.23 10.36
CA GLN A 122 -4.20 12.26 9.97
C GLN A 122 -3.89 11.21 8.89
N LEU A 123 -4.43 10.00 9.04
CA LEU A 123 -4.26 8.89 8.11
C LEU A 123 -4.89 9.19 6.75
N ALA A 124 -6.14 9.66 6.74
CA ALA A 124 -6.82 10.07 5.52
C ALA A 124 -6.08 11.21 4.81
N ASN A 125 -5.57 12.19 5.57
CA ASN A 125 -4.79 13.29 5.02
C ASN A 125 -3.50 12.83 4.34
N ILE A 126 -2.74 11.92 4.95
CA ILE A 126 -1.49 11.43 4.35
C ILE A 126 -1.76 10.54 3.14
N ILE A 127 -2.74 9.63 3.21
CA ILE A 127 -3.09 8.76 2.07
C ILE A 127 -3.60 9.57 0.89
N ARG A 128 -4.43 10.58 1.13
CA ARG A 128 -4.89 11.50 0.09
C ARG A 128 -3.72 12.22 -0.60
N ARG A 129 -2.71 12.67 0.16
CA ARG A 129 -1.49 13.30 -0.38
C ARG A 129 -0.63 12.32 -1.18
N CYS A 130 -0.52 11.08 -0.71
CA CYS A 130 0.12 10.00 -1.47
C CYS A 130 -0.60 9.77 -2.79
N GLY A 131 -1.94 9.63 -2.78
CA GLY A 131 -2.73 9.46 -4.00
C GLY A 131 -2.60 10.63 -4.98
N GLN A 132 -2.59 11.88 -4.48
CA GLN A 132 -2.33 13.07 -5.30
C GLN A 132 -0.94 13.04 -5.95
N THR A 133 0.09 12.69 -5.18
CA THR A 133 1.47 12.53 -5.67
C THR A 133 1.54 11.46 -6.76
N THR A 134 0.94 10.30 -6.51
CA THR A 134 0.87 9.16 -7.44
C THR A 134 0.21 9.56 -8.76
N VAL A 135 -0.97 10.18 -8.72
CA VAL A 135 -1.66 10.63 -9.93
C VAL A 135 -0.85 11.72 -10.66
N GLY A 136 -0.19 12.61 -9.94
CA GLY A 136 0.70 13.61 -10.52
C GLY A 136 1.86 12.97 -11.29
N MET A 137 2.50 11.95 -10.71
CA MET A 137 3.57 11.20 -11.36
C MET A 137 3.10 10.44 -12.60
N ILE A 138 1.95 9.75 -12.54
CA ILE A 138 1.36 9.08 -13.70
C ILE A 138 1.11 10.09 -14.84
N ARG A 139 0.56 11.26 -14.54
CA ARG A 139 0.28 12.30 -15.54
C ARG A 139 1.55 12.85 -16.19
N HIS A 140 2.67 12.89 -15.46
CA HIS A 140 3.96 13.33 -16.00
C HIS A 140 4.55 12.34 -17.01
N GLU A 141 4.15 11.08 -16.99
CA GLU A 141 4.58 10.10 -17.99
C GLU A 141 3.95 10.36 -19.37
N GLN A 142 2.91 11.19 -19.47
CA GLN A 142 2.24 11.57 -20.73
C GLN A 142 1.78 10.38 -21.57
N ILE A 143 1.38 9.29 -20.90
CA ILE A 143 0.95 8.06 -21.54
C ILE A 143 -0.43 8.24 -22.17
N GLU A 144 -0.62 7.64 -23.34
CA GLU A 144 -1.93 7.60 -24.00
C GLU A 144 -2.98 6.93 -23.10
N PRO A 145 -4.09 7.61 -22.78
CA PRO A 145 -5.18 7.03 -21.99
C PRO A 145 -5.75 5.77 -22.64
N GLN A 146 -6.24 4.83 -21.82
CA GLN A 146 -6.86 3.58 -22.29
C GLN A 146 -5.92 2.67 -23.12
N SER A 147 -4.61 2.88 -23.03
CA SER A 147 -3.61 1.99 -23.62
C SER A 147 -3.20 0.87 -22.65
N PRO A 148 -2.63 -0.25 -23.14
CA PRO A 148 -2.03 -1.26 -22.28
C PRO A 148 -0.98 -0.68 -21.33
N LEU A 149 -0.18 0.29 -21.79
CA LEU A 149 0.83 0.93 -20.96
C LEU A 149 0.20 1.71 -19.79
N ALA A 150 -0.90 2.43 -20.04
CA ALA A 150 -1.63 3.14 -18.99
C ALA A 150 -2.15 2.18 -17.91
N PHE A 151 -2.67 1.03 -18.32
CA PHE A 151 -3.09 -0.02 -17.38
C PHE A 151 -1.93 -0.52 -16.53
N HIS A 152 -0.79 -0.86 -17.13
CA HIS A 152 0.36 -1.37 -16.38
C HIS A 152 0.96 -0.34 -15.43
N ILE A 153 1.04 0.93 -15.82
CA ILE A 153 1.50 2.01 -14.95
C ILE A 153 0.53 2.22 -13.78
N PHE A 154 -0.78 2.18 -14.03
CA PHE A 154 -1.78 2.23 -12.97
C PHE A 154 -1.68 1.05 -12.01
N ALA A 155 -1.49 -0.18 -12.52
CA ALA A 155 -1.30 -1.36 -11.68
C ALA A 155 -0.02 -1.27 -10.82
N ARG A 156 1.10 -0.78 -11.38
CA ARG A 156 2.32 -0.49 -10.61
C ARG A 156 2.09 0.56 -9.53
N ALA A 157 1.33 1.60 -9.86
CA ALA A 157 1.00 2.67 -8.93
C ALA A 157 0.14 2.16 -7.74
N CYS A 158 -0.86 1.33 -8.00
CA CYS A 158 -1.68 0.73 -6.95
C CYS A 158 -0.85 -0.18 -6.04
N ARG A 159 0.05 -0.99 -6.61
CA ARG A 159 0.98 -1.83 -5.81
C ARG A 159 1.88 -0.99 -4.91
N ALA A 160 2.44 0.10 -5.43
CA ALA A 160 3.27 1.01 -4.62
C ALA A 160 2.45 1.67 -3.50
N MET A 161 1.20 2.06 -3.78
CA MET A 161 0.29 2.60 -2.76
C MET A 161 -0.07 1.57 -1.69
N PHE A 162 -0.36 0.32 -2.08
CA PHE A 162 -0.60 -0.79 -1.17
C PHE A 162 0.57 -1.00 -0.21
N ARG A 163 1.80 -1.07 -0.73
CA ARG A 163 3.00 -1.20 0.09
C ARG A 163 3.21 -0.03 1.05
N ILE A 164 2.89 1.19 0.62
CA ILE A 164 2.96 2.37 1.49
C ILE A 164 1.94 2.29 2.62
N GLY A 165 0.72 1.86 2.33
CA GLY A 165 -0.32 1.59 3.33
C GLY A 165 0.16 0.56 4.35
N ALA A 166 0.58 -0.62 3.89
CA ALA A 166 1.10 -1.66 4.76
C ALA A 166 2.27 -1.18 5.64
N ALA A 167 3.21 -0.43 5.07
CA ALA A 167 4.34 0.10 5.82
C ALA A 167 3.91 1.10 6.91
N ILE A 168 2.89 1.93 6.64
CA ILE A 168 2.34 2.87 7.63
C ILE A 168 1.74 2.08 8.79
N GLU A 169 0.93 1.06 8.52
CA GLU A 169 0.29 0.29 9.58
C GLU A 169 1.29 -0.54 10.39
N LEU A 170 2.24 -1.21 9.74
CA LEU A 170 3.33 -1.91 10.44
C LEU A 170 4.06 -0.97 11.42
N LYS A 171 4.28 0.28 11.05
CA LYS A 171 4.89 1.25 11.96
C LYS A 171 3.94 1.66 13.09
N ARG A 172 2.64 1.82 12.82
CA ARG A 172 1.61 2.12 13.84
C ARG A 172 1.52 1.01 14.89
N LEU A 173 1.61 -0.25 14.45
CA LEU A 173 1.66 -1.46 15.29
C LEU A 173 3.00 -1.60 16.06
N GLY A 174 3.99 -0.75 15.77
CA GLY A 174 5.24 -0.67 16.51
C GLY A 174 6.41 -1.45 15.91
N TYR A 175 6.24 -2.05 14.73
CA TYR A 175 7.33 -2.69 14.01
C TYR A 175 8.39 -1.68 13.58
N LYS A 176 9.64 -2.14 13.56
CA LYS A 176 10.82 -1.34 13.21
C LYS A 176 11.74 -2.15 12.33
N PHE A 177 12.45 -1.46 11.44
CA PHE A 177 13.51 -2.08 10.66
C PHE A 177 14.75 -2.25 11.54
N GLU A 178 15.12 -3.50 11.81
CA GLU A 178 16.39 -3.81 12.47
C GLU A 178 17.39 -4.38 11.46
N LYS A 179 18.49 -3.66 11.26
CA LYS A 179 19.62 -4.20 10.50
C LYS A 179 20.36 -5.20 11.39
N VAL A 180 20.14 -6.49 11.17
CA VAL A 180 20.94 -7.53 11.81
C VAL A 180 22.34 -7.51 11.18
N GLU A 181 23.33 -7.05 11.93
CA GLU A 181 24.73 -7.29 11.56
C GLU A 181 25.03 -8.77 11.83
N LEU A 182 25.01 -9.60 10.78
CA LEU A 182 25.52 -10.96 10.82
C LEU A 182 27.05 -10.91 11.01
N GLY A 183 27.46 -10.70 12.26
CA GLY A 183 28.85 -10.78 12.69
C GLY A 183 29.39 -12.19 12.46
N ARG A 184 30.52 -12.27 11.75
CA ARG A 184 31.39 -13.44 11.62
C ARG A 184 31.61 -14.12 12.98
N ASN A 185 30.95 -15.25 13.23
CA ASN A 185 31.32 -16.21 14.28
C ASN A 185 31.38 -17.63 13.69
N LEU A 186 32.29 -17.83 12.72
CA LEU A 186 32.62 -19.16 12.18
C LEU A 186 33.86 -19.79 12.84
N ASN A 187 34.36 -19.27 13.96
CA ASN A 187 35.64 -19.71 14.55
C ASN A 187 35.57 -20.21 16.01
N GLU A 188 34.40 -20.58 16.52
CA GLU A 188 34.31 -21.28 17.82
C GLU A 188 33.55 -22.60 17.68
N LEU A 189 34.20 -23.57 17.03
CA LEU A 189 33.90 -24.99 17.28
C LEU A 189 35.14 -25.59 17.94
N PRO A 190 35.07 -26.03 19.20
CA PRO A 190 36.18 -26.74 19.82
C PRO A 190 36.34 -28.12 19.17
N SER A 191 37.59 -28.45 18.83
CA SER A 191 38.06 -29.73 18.30
C SER A 191 37.78 -30.92 19.22
#